data_AF-A0A7W5CA56-F1
#
_entry.id   AF-A0A7W5CA56-F1
#
_cell.length_a   1.000
_cell.length_b   1.000
_cell.length_c   1.000
_cell.angle_alpha   90.00
_cell.angle_beta   90.00
_cell.angle_gamma   90.00
#
_symmetry.space_group_name_H-M   'P 1'
#
loop_
_entity.id
_entity.type
_entity.pdbx_description
1 polymer ?
#
loop_
_entity_poly.entity_id
_entity_poly.type
_entity_poly.pdbx_seq_one_letter_code
_entity_poly.pdbx_strand_id
1 'polypeptide(L)'
;MLDRKNSFMLWFSAAAVLLSVIIFPTTRMMYPWQDMHGILTQHSMGEAILIILPFISFMLAYSVFLIKKDHVLLRWLHTLTLSFSSISMISGSGGHSAYYFSVFIVIAMIASYDDIRLVLLTNFIFTMQHAAGYFFFSEILLGSAEYEASKAFIHIAFLTAISGAKIWQIRSKQAITERLENEKREKEERLNQLLVELQGLTKQIGNTSDTVLRASYQAAHTNKQMRFVCEEMTGGLGDQAYSIELIESNLSKINHAVQASSDSMEMKIRVRDGASGVTAEMVDIAAVIEEGMASLEQLTEACERQIEESEQVDQAIRQLNQLSIALQQRLHA
;
A
#
# COMPACT_ATOMS: atom_id res chain seq x y z
N MET A 1 -23.51 5.05 -1.58
CA MET A 1 -23.30 6.52 -1.63
C MET A 1 -24.47 7.25 -2.26
N LEU A 2 -25.01 6.79 -3.39
CA LEU A 2 -26.15 7.42 -4.06
C LEU A 2 -27.41 7.41 -3.19
N ASP A 3 -27.64 6.33 -2.44
CA ASP A 3 -28.66 6.20 -1.39
C ASP A 3 -28.61 7.34 -0.35
N ARG A 4 -27.44 7.64 0.20
CA ARG A 4 -27.24 8.72 1.18
C ARG A 4 -27.50 10.08 0.57
N LYS A 5 -27.01 10.31 -0.66
CA LYS A 5 -27.28 11.55 -1.42
C LYS A 5 -28.78 11.74 -1.67
N ASN A 6 -29.47 10.68 -2.10
CA ASN A 6 -30.91 10.71 -2.36
C ASN A 6 -31.71 10.96 -1.08
N SER A 7 -31.36 10.31 0.03
CA SER A 7 -32.03 10.53 1.32
C SER A 7 -31.86 11.96 1.84
N PHE A 8 -30.64 12.51 1.72
CA PHE A 8 -30.37 13.90 2.08
C PHE A 8 -31.16 14.87 1.19
N MET A 9 -31.19 14.62 -0.10
CA MET A 9 -31.92 15.47 -1.06
C MET A 9 -33.42 15.41 -0.93
N LEU A 10 -33.97 14.28 -0.50
CA LEU A 10 -35.39 14.17 -0.20
C LEU A 10 -35.80 15.08 0.95
N TRP A 11 -34.97 15.16 2.01
CA TRP A 11 -35.17 16.09 3.12
C TRP A 11 -35.13 17.55 2.68
N PHE A 12 -34.14 17.92 1.85
CA PHE A 12 -34.05 19.28 1.31
C PHE A 12 -35.21 19.61 0.37
N SER A 13 -35.65 18.65 -0.44
CA SER A 13 -36.82 18.81 -1.31
C SER A 13 -38.10 19.00 -0.49
N ALA A 14 -38.27 18.23 0.59
CA ALA A 14 -39.39 18.41 1.52
C ALA A 14 -39.37 19.80 2.18
N ALA A 15 -38.20 20.25 2.64
CA ALA A 15 -38.03 21.58 3.23
C ALA A 15 -38.32 22.70 2.22
N ALA A 16 -37.89 22.55 0.97
CA ALA A 16 -38.14 23.53 -0.09
C ALA A 16 -39.63 23.64 -0.45
N VAL A 17 -40.33 22.50 -0.56
CA VAL A 17 -41.79 22.45 -0.78
C VAL A 17 -42.53 23.06 0.41
N LEU A 18 -42.14 22.74 1.64
CA LEU A 18 -42.75 23.31 2.84
C LEU A 18 -42.54 24.84 2.88
N LEU A 19 -41.34 25.30 2.53
CA LEU A 19 -41.02 26.73 2.49
C LEU A 19 -41.85 27.46 1.43
N SER A 20 -42.05 26.87 0.23
CA SER A 20 -42.91 27.46 -0.80
C SER A 20 -44.35 27.62 -0.35
N VAL A 21 -44.86 26.67 0.44
CA VAL A 21 -46.21 26.71 1.02
C VAL A 21 -46.35 27.77 2.11
N ILE A 22 -45.29 28.04 2.89
CA ILE A 22 -45.31 29.07 3.93
C ILE A 22 -45.20 30.47 3.33
N ILE A 23 -44.32 30.65 2.34
CA ILE A 23 -44.07 31.97 1.74
C ILE A 23 -45.34 32.51 1.10
N PHE A 24 -46.03 31.71 0.29
CA PHE A 24 -47.20 32.13 -0.48
C PHE A 24 -48.32 32.83 0.35
N PRO A 25 -48.85 32.23 1.44
CA PRO A 25 -49.84 32.89 2.28
C PRO A 25 -49.25 34.04 3.09
N THR A 26 -48.01 33.92 3.55
CA THR A 26 -47.37 34.94 4.39
C THR A 26 -47.20 36.25 3.64
N THR A 27 -46.70 36.22 2.41
CA THR A 27 -46.54 37.42 1.57
C THR A 27 -47.88 38.04 1.24
N ARG A 28 -48.89 37.22 0.96
CA ARG A 28 -50.25 37.70 0.68
C ARG A 28 -50.91 38.36 1.91
N MET A 29 -50.66 37.85 3.11
CA MET A 29 -51.15 38.45 4.35
C MET A 29 -50.41 39.75 4.72
N MET A 30 -49.12 39.85 4.40
CA MET A 30 -48.30 41.04 4.72
C MET A 30 -48.53 42.21 3.76
N TYR A 31 -48.85 41.93 2.50
CA TYR A 31 -49.06 42.95 1.46
C TYR A 31 -50.47 42.88 0.84
N PRO A 32 -51.56 42.93 1.64
CA PRO A 32 -52.93 42.70 1.15
C PRO A 32 -53.42 43.79 0.18
N TRP A 33 -52.78 44.97 0.18
CA TRP A 33 -53.16 46.12 -0.63
C TRP A 33 -52.55 46.13 -2.04
N GLN A 34 -51.58 45.26 -2.32
CA GLN A 34 -50.98 45.12 -3.66
C GLN A 34 -51.96 44.49 -4.66
N ASP A 35 -52.94 43.72 -4.17
CA ASP A 35 -54.00 43.05 -4.95
C ASP A 35 -55.21 43.96 -5.28
N MET A 36 -55.33 45.17 -4.70
CA MET A 36 -56.52 46.02 -4.88
C MET A 36 -56.58 46.78 -6.23
N HIS A 37 -55.55 46.70 -7.08
CA HIS A 37 -55.52 47.38 -8.38
C HIS A 37 -55.55 46.45 -9.61
N GLY A 38 -55.68 45.13 -9.44
CA GLY A 38 -55.73 44.18 -10.56
C GLY A 38 -56.72 43.03 -10.33
N ILE A 39 -57.93 43.17 -10.87
CA ILE A 39 -58.93 42.14 -11.24
C ILE A 39 -58.72 40.72 -10.64
N LEU A 40 -59.58 40.40 -9.67
CA LEU A 40 -59.70 39.16 -8.90
C LEU A 40 -60.01 37.86 -9.67
N THR A 41 -59.94 37.77 -11.00
CA THR A 41 -60.52 36.60 -11.71
C THR A 41 -59.71 35.97 -12.85
N GLN A 42 -58.56 36.50 -13.28
CA GLN A 42 -57.86 35.94 -14.47
C GLN A 42 -56.48 35.31 -14.20
N HIS A 43 -55.82 35.60 -13.08
CA HIS A 43 -54.46 35.08 -12.78
C HIS A 43 -54.41 33.87 -11.82
N SER A 44 -55.55 33.44 -11.27
CA SER A 44 -55.60 32.40 -10.22
C SER A 44 -55.18 31.00 -10.69
N MET A 45 -55.42 30.65 -11.95
CA MET A 45 -55.09 29.30 -12.45
C MET A 45 -53.60 29.08 -12.63
N GLY A 46 -52.86 30.08 -13.14
CA GLY A 46 -51.41 29.97 -13.36
C GLY A 46 -50.64 29.84 -12.05
N GLU A 47 -50.99 30.66 -11.06
CA GLU A 47 -50.41 30.61 -9.71
C GLU A 47 -50.71 29.27 -9.02
N ALA A 48 -51.95 28.77 -9.12
CA ALA A 48 -52.32 27.47 -8.55
C ALA A 48 -51.49 26.32 -9.15
N ILE A 49 -51.23 26.33 -10.46
CA ILE A 49 -50.37 25.34 -11.11
C ILE A 49 -48.95 25.40 -10.55
N LEU A 50 -48.38 26.60 -10.40
CA LEU A 50 -47.01 26.77 -9.87
C LEU A 50 -46.87 26.31 -8.41
N ILE A 51 -47.92 26.44 -7.59
CA ILE A 51 -47.93 25.92 -6.22
C ILE A 51 -48.04 24.40 -6.18
N ILE A 52 -48.82 23.79 -7.08
CA ILE A 52 -49.09 22.35 -7.07
C ILE A 52 -47.93 21.54 -7.67
N LEU A 53 -47.23 22.08 -8.67
CA LEU A 53 -46.17 21.39 -9.41
C LEU A 53 -45.01 20.85 -8.53
N PRO A 54 -44.48 21.61 -7.53
CA PRO A 54 -43.50 21.10 -6.56
C PRO A 54 -44.01 19.89 -5.76
N PHE A 55 -45.29 19.87 -5.37
CA PHE A 55 -45.86 18.75 -4.64
C PHE A 55 -45.98 17.50 -5.50
N ILE A 56 -46.45 17.62 -6.74
CA ILE A 56 -46.58 16.48 -7.64
C ILE A 56 -45.19 15.86 -7.87
N SER A 57 -44.20 16.70 -8.20
CA SER A 57 -42.82 16.23 -8.39
C SER A 57 -42.21 15.63 -7.11
N PHE A 58 -42.47 16.21 -5.94
CA PHE A 58 -42.04 15.65 -4.66
C PHE A 58 -42.70 14.31 -4.34
N MET A 59 -44.02 14.17 -4.53
CA MET A 59 -44.75 12.93 -4.28
C MET A 59 -44.27 11.81 -5.20
N LEU A 60 -43.96 12.13 -6.46
CA LEU A 60 -43.31 11.19 -7.37
C LEU A 60 -41.91 10.81 -6.89
N ALA A 61 -41.09 11.77 -6.46
CA ALA A 61 -39.76 11.51 -5.90
C ALA A 61 -39.84 10.60 -4.66
N TYR A 62 -40.76 10.91 -3.74
CA TYR A 62 -40.99 10.16 -2.51
C TYR A 62 -41.46 8.73 -2.82
N SER A 63 -42.40 8.56 -3.76
CA SER A 63 -42.91 7.25 -4.19
C SER A 63 -41.79 6.39 -4.77
N VAL A 64 -40.97 6.95 -5.67
CA VAL A 64 -39.81 6.24 -6.24
C VAL A 64 -38.79 5.91 -5.15
N PHE A 65 -38.59 6.78 -4.16
CA PHE A 65 -37.66 6.55 -3.06
C PHE A 65 -38.08 5.39 -2.15
N LEU A 66 -39.38 5.24 -1.90
CA LEU A 66 -39.92 4.11 -1.14
C LEU A 66 -39.72 2.78 -1.87
N ILE A 67 -39.81 2.77 -3.20
CA ILE A 67 -39.60 1.57 -4.02
C ILE A 67 -38.12 1.22 -4.11
N LYS A 68 -37.27 2.19 -4.46
CA LYS A 68 -35.84 1.96 -4.69
C LYS A 68 -35.01 3.21 -4.36
N LYS A 69 -34.34 3.17 -3.21
CA LYS A 69 -33.58 4.31 -2.63
C LYS A 69 -32.39 4.77 -3.48
N ASP A 70 -31.81 3.90 -4.30
CA ASP A 70 -30.66 4.16 -5.16
C ASP A 70 -31.05 4.41 -6.64
N HIS A 71 -32.34 4.57 -6.94
CA HIS A 71 -32.80 4.72 -8.31
C HIS A 71 -32.28 6.03 -8.95
N VAL A 72 -31.71 5.95 -10.14
CA VAL A 72 -31.12 7.09 -10.87
C VAL A 72 -32.13 8.21 -11.14
N LEU A 73 -33.40 7.86 -11.40
CA LEU A 73 -34.50 8.81 -11.63
C LEU A 73 -34.71 9.79 -10.46
N LEU A 74 -34.39 9.41 -9.23
CA LEU A 74 -34.55 10.27 -8.05
C LEU A 74 -33.77 11.57 -8.18
N ARG A 75 -32.59 11.53 -8.81
CA ARG A 75 -31.77 12.72 -9.03
C ARG A 75 -32.50 13.76 -9.88
N TRP A 76 -33.15 13.30 -10.95
CA TRP A 76 -33.94 14.14 -11.84
C TRP A 76 -35.20 14.67 -11.15
N LEU A 77 -35.90 13.82 -10.41
CA LEU A 77 -37.11 14.22 -9.66
C LEU A 77 -36.79 15.25 -8.56
N HIS A 78 -35.68 15.08 -7.84
CA HIS A 78 -35.21 16.09 -6.87
C HIS A 78 -34.84 17.40 -7.56
N THR A 79 -34.14 17.35 -8.70
CA THR A 79 -33.83 18.55 -9.51
C THR A 79 -35.11 19.30 -9.90
N LEU A 80 -36.12 18.58 -10.41
CA LEU A 80 -37.40 19.18 -10.78
C LEU A 80 -38.14 19.74 -9.56
N THR A 81 -38.21 18.98 -8.47
CA THR A 81 -38.87 19.41 -7.22
C THR A 81 -38.27 20.69 -6.68
N LEU A 82 -36.93 20.75 -6.57
CA LEU A 82 -36.22 21.93 -6.07
C LEU A 82 -36.37 23.13 -7.01
N SER A 83 -36.30 22.91 -8.33
CA SER A 83 -36.46 23.97 -9.32
C SER A 83 -37.87 24.54 -9.30
N PHE A 84 -38.90 23.68 -9.29
CA PHE A 84 -40.29 24.10 -9.21
C PHE A 84 -40.60 24.77 -7.87
N SER A 85 -40.05 24.29 -6.75
CA SER A 85 -40.21 24.94 -5.44
C SER A 85 -39.64 26.36 -5.46
N SER A 86 -38.48 26.55 -6.09
CA SER A 86 -37.87 27.87 -6.25
C SER A 86 -38.70 28.81 -7.13
N ILE A 87 -39.21 28.32 -8.27
CA ILE A 87 -40.11 29.09 -9.15
C ILE A 87 -41.39 29.46 -8.39
N SER A 88 -41.97 28.52 -7.65
CA SER A 88 -43.15 28.75 -6.81
C SER A 88 -42.90 29.80 -5.73
N MET A 89 -41.75 29.78 -5.06
CA MET A 89 -41.36 30.80 -4.07
C MET A 89 -41.21 32.19 -4.70
N ILE A 90 -40.56 32.29 -5.87
CA ILE A 90 -40.35 33.57 -6.56
C ILE A 90 -41.70 34.17 -6.97
N SER A 91 -42.53 33.39 -7.66
CA SER A 91 -43.87 33.77 -8.09
C SER A 91 -44.76 34.14 -6.89
N GLY A 92 -44.87 33.23 -5.91
CA GLY A 92 -45.70 33.39 -4.72
C GLY A 92 -45.29 34.54 -3.80
N SER A 93 -44.05 35.00 -3.90
CA SER A 93 -43.60 36.15 -3.16
C SER A 93 -44.01 37.49 -3.77
N GLY A 94 -44.63 37.52 -4.95
CA GLY A 94 -44.83 38.76 -5.70
C GLY A 94 -43.50 39.33 -6.22
N GLY A 95 -42.54 38.46 -6.55
CA GLY A 95 -41.32 38.87 -7.24
C GLY A 95 -40.29 39.57 -6.37
N HIS A 96 -40.35 39.41 -5.06
CA HIS A 96 -39.37 40.00 -4.16
C HIS A 96 -37.97 39.43 -4.43
N SER A 97 -36.98 40.32 -4.60
CA SER A 97 -35.60 39.97 -4.98
C SER A 97 -34.95 38.94 -4.04
N ALA A 98 -35.34 38.92 -2.76
CA ALA A 98 -34.85 37.96 -1.77
C ALA A 98 -35.08 36.49 -2.19
N TYR A 99 -36.19 36.19 -2.88
CA TYR A 99 -36.54 34.82 -3.24
C TYR A 99 -35.84 34.36 -4.53
N TYR A 100 -35.32 35.27 -5.36
CA TYR A 100 -34.46 34.93 -6.49
C TYR A 100 -33.14 34.30 -6.05
N PHE A 101 -32.68 34.53 -4.80
CA PHE A 101 -31.50 33.83 -4.27
C PHE A 101 -31.72 32.32 -4.12
N SER A 102 -32.97 31.84 -4.05
CA SER A 102 -33.27 30.41 -3.97
C SER A 102 -32.74 29.63 -5.18
N VAL A 103 -32.64 30.25 -6.36
CA VAL A 103 -32.07 29.67 -7.57
C VAL A 103 -30.63 29.20 -7.34
N PHE A 104 -29.80 30.03 -6.70
CA PHE A 104 -28.42 29.69 -6.41
C PHE A 104 -28.29 28.57 -5.39
N ILE A 105 -29.18 28.52 -4.39
CA ILE A 105 -29.25 27.44 -3.41
C ILE A 105 -29.60 26.12 -4.12
N VAL A 106 -30.60 26.12 -5.00
CA VAL A 106 -31.00 24.94 -5.77
C VAL A 106 -29.83 24.40 -6.60
N ILE A 107 -29.09 25.27 -7.29
CA ILE A 107 -27.91 24.87 -8.07
C ILE A 107 -26.80 24.30 -7.19
N ALA A 108 -26.54 24.93 -6.04
CA ALA A 108 -25.55 24.43 -5.10
C ALA A 108 -25.92 23.04 -4.57
N MET A 109 -27.20 22.82 -4.26
CA MET A 109 -27.71 21.51 -3.83
C MET A 109 -27.58 20.48 -4.95
N ILE A 110 -28.06 20.79 -6.15
CA ILE A 110 -28.03 19.85 -7.28
C ILE A 110 -26.59 19.50 -7.68
N ALA A 111 -25.65 20.44 -7.58
CA ALA A 111 -24.23 20.19 -7.84
C ALA A 111 -23.62 19.13 -6.90
N SER A 112 -24.19 18.89 -5.72
CA SER A 112 -23.72 17.82 -4.80
C SER A 112 -23.97 16.40 -5.31
N TYR A 113 -24.82 16.23 -6.34
CA TYR A 113 -24.89 14.96 -7.06
C TYR A 113 -23.63 14.67 -7.89
N ASP A 114 -22.75 15.64 -8.06
CA ASP A 114 -21.55 15.57 -8.90
C ASP A 114 -21.90 15.19 -10.37
N ASP A 115 -23.07 15.63 -10.85
CA ASP A 115 -23.55 15.36 -12.21
C ASP A 115 -23.79 16.67 -12.98
N ILE A 116 -22.96 16.89 -13.99
CA ILE A 116 -23.00 18.08 -14.85
C ILE A 116 -24.35 18.20 -15.57
N ARG A 117 -24.98 17.09 -15.93
CA ARG A 117 -26.25 17.09 -16.68
C ARG A 117 -27.38 17.71 -15.86
N LEU A 118 -27.39 17.47 -14.55
CA LEU A 118 -28.39 18.03 -13.64
C LEU A 118 -28.21 19.53 -13.45
N VAL A 119 -26.95 19.99 -13.35
CA VAL A 119 -26.63 21.44 -13.27
C VAL A 119 -27.07 22.14 -14.56
N LEU A 120 -26.78 21.56 -15.73
CA LEU A 120 -27.20 22.10 -17.02
C LEU A 120 -28.72 22.15 -17.17
N LEU A 121 -29.43 21.09 -16.75
CA LEU A 121 -30.90 21.06 -16.76
C LEU A 121 -31.47 22.19 -15.89
N THR A 122 -30.94 22.35 -14.67
CA THR A 122 -31.39 23.38 -13.73
C THR A 122 -31.17 24.78 -14.29
N ASN A 123 -29.97 25.04 -14.82
CA ASN A 123 -29.62 26.29 -15.47
C ASN A 123 -30.54 26.59 -16.66
N PHE A 124 -30.86 25.57 -17.45
CA PHE A 124 -31.80 25.69 -18.57
C PHE A 124 -33.22 26.03 -18.10
N ILE A 125 -33.74 25.34 -17.08
CA ILE A 125 -35.06 25.61 -16.50
C ILE A 125 -35.16 27.06 -16.03
N PHE A 126 -34.19 27.55 -15.26
CA PHE A 126 -34.22 28.93 -14.76
C PHE A 126 -34.01 29.97 -15.86
N THR A 127 -33.16 29.71 -16.84
CA THR A 127 -32.99 30.61 -18.00
C THR A 127 -34.29 30.71 -18.79
N MET A 128 -34.98 29.59 -19.03
CA MET A 128 -36.28 29.57 -19.69
C MET A 128 -37.35 30.25 -18.86
N GLN A 129 -37.34 30.11 -17.53
CA GLN A 129 -38.27 30.82 -16.64
C GLN A 129 -38.06 32.33 -16.71
N HIS A 130 -36.82 32.82 -16.71
CA HIS A 130 -36.53 34.26 -16.86
C HIS A 130 -36.93 34.77 -18.24
N ALA A 131 -36.65 34.03 -19.31
CA ALA A 131 -37.04 34.40 -20.67
C ALA A 131 -38.57 34.43 -20.83
N ALA A 132 -39.26 33.37 -20.40
CA ALA A 132 -40.71 33.26 -20.48
C ALA A 132 -41.42 34.31 -19.61
N GLY A 133 -40.89 34.57 -18.40
CA GLY A 133 -41.36 35.61 -17.53
C GLY A 133 -41.21 36.99 -18.17
N TYR A 134 -40.05 37.31 -18.73
CA TYR A 134 -39.80 38.62 -19.33
C TYR A 134 -40.67 38.88 -20.57
N PHE A 135 -40.90 37.88 -21.44
CA PHE A 135 -41.61 38.10 -22.71
C PHE A 135 -43.12 37.84 -22.68
N PHE A 136 -43.61 36.91 -21.85
CA PHE A 136 -44.99 36.40 -21.95
C PHE A 136 -45.78 36.50 -20.65
N PHE A 137 -45.15 36.26 -19.49
CA PHE A 137 -45.86 36.06 -18.23
C PHE A 137 -45.14 36.74 -17.04
N SER A 138 -44.85 38.05 -17.15
CA SER A 138 -44.03 38.77 -16.15
C SER A 138 -44.64 38.77 -14.76
N GLU A 139 -45.95 38.99 -14.64
CA GLU A 139 -46.64 38.98 -13.35
C GLU A 139 -46.67 37.57 -12.72
N ILE A 140 -46.90 36.53 -13.53
CA ILE A 140 -47.04 35.16 -13.01
C ILE A 140 -45.67 34.54 -12.65
N LEU A 141 -44.65 34.70 -13.51
CA LEU A 141 -43.36 34.03 -13.35
C LEU A 141 -42.30 34.87 -12.64
N LEU A 142 -42.37 36.20 -12.73
CA LEU A 142 -41.42 37.12 -12.10
C LEU A 142 -42.05 37.90 -10.94
N GLY A 143 -43.38 37.86 -10.80
CA GLY A 143 -44.12 38.48 -9.69
C GLY A 143 -44.31 40.00 -9.80
N SER A 144 -43.86 40.62 -10.88
CA SER A 144 -43.99 42.07 -11.11
C SER A 144 -44.18 42.40 -12.59
N ALA A 145 -45.05 43.38 -12.89
CA ALA A 145 -45.26 43.87 -14.26
C ALA A 145 -44.06 44.64 -14.82
N GLU A 146 -43.35 45.38 -13.97
CA GLU A 146 -42.20 46.22 -14.35
C GLU A 146 -40.87 45.58 -13.93
N TYR A 147 -40.57 44.40 -14.47
CA TYR A 147 -39.29 43.76 -14.21
C TYR A 147 -38.18 44.40 -15.05
N GLU A 148 -37.31 45.18 -14.40
CA GLU A 148 -36.18 45.83 -15.08
C GLU A 148 -35.27 44.81 -15.78
N ALA A 149 -35.03 45.01 -17.08
CA ALA A 149 -34.15 44.16 -17.88
C ALA A 149 -32.72 44.04 -17.30
N SER A 150 -32.24 45.07 -16.61
CA SER A 150 -30.96 45.08 -15.90
C SER A 150 -30.87 43.97 -14.84
N LYS A 151 -31.96 43.74 -14.08
CA LYS A 151 -32.04 42.71 -13.03
C LYS A 151 -32.02 41.30 -13.63
N ALA A 152 -32.73 41.09 -14.74
CA ALA A 152 -32.71 39.82 -15.47
C ALA A 152 -31.29 39.50 -15.96
N PHE A 153 -30.63 40.47 -16.59
CA PHE A 153 -29.30 40.28 -17.16
C PHE A 153 -28.25 39.96 -16.09
N ILE A 154 -28.27 40.69 -14.97
CA ILE A 154 -27.38 40.41 -13.84
C ILE A 154 -27.63 39.01 -13.28
N HIS A 155 -28.89 38.60 -13.13
CA HIS A 155 -29.22 37.27 -12.63
C HIS A 155 -28.75 36.16 -13.57
N ILE A 156 -28.95 36.31 -14.89
CA ILE A 156 -28.45 35.37 -15.91
C ILE A 156 -26.92 35.28 -15.89
N ALA A 157 -26.23 36.42 -15.72
CA ALA A 157 -24.78 36.46 -15.62
C ALA A 157 -24.28 35.68 -14.39
N PHE A 158 -24.85 35.92 -13.21
CA PHE A 158 -24.51 35.17 -11.99
C PHE A 158 -24.86 33.69 -12.08
N LEU A 159 -26.03 33.38 -12.66
CA LEU A 159 -26.50 32.02 -12.89
C LEU A 159 -25.51 31.22 -13.76
N THR A 160 -25.05 31.83 -14.86
CA THR A 160 -24.06 31.25 -15.76
C THR A 160 -22.70 31.11 -15.07
N ALA A 161 -22.26 32.13 -14.35
CA ALA A 161 -20.97 32.11 -13.63
C ALA A 161 -20.93 31.03 -12.54
N ILE A 162 -21.98 30.93 -11.70
CA ILE A 162 -22.07 29.94 -10.63
C ILE A 162 -22.19 28.53 -11.21
N SER A 163 -23.02 28.34 -12.25
CA SER A 163 -23.12 27.05 -12.94
C SER A 163 -21.78 26.64 -13.56
N GLY A 164 -21.08 27.57 -14.22
CA GLY A 164 -19.74 27.34 -14.76
C GLY A 164 -18.73 26.94 -13.68
N ALA A 165 -18.69 27.67 -12.57
CA ALA A 165 -17.84 27.34 -11.42
C ALA A 165 -18.15 25.95 -10.84
N LYS A 166 -19.44 25.59 -10.70
CA LYS A 166 -19.85 24.26 -10.23
C LYS A 166 -19.51 23.15 -11.21
N ILE A 167 -19.67 23.37 -12.51
CA ILE A 167 -19.26 22.40 -13.54
C ILE A 167 -17.74 22.17 -13.47
N TRP A 168 -16.96 23.24 -13.35
CA TRP A 168 -15.51 23.13 -13.18
C TRP A 168 -15.14 22.39 -11.90
N GLN A 169 -15.79 22.70 -10.78
CA GLN A 169 -15.59 22.01 -9.50
C GLN A 169 -15.87 20.50 -9.63
N ILE A 170 -16.96 20.12 -10.29
CA ILE A 170 -17.33 18.71 -10.50
C ILE A 170 -16.28 18.00 -11.36
N ARG A 171 -15.84 18.59 -12.47
CA ARG A 171 -14.79 18.00 -13.33
C ARG A 171 -13.47 17.82 -12.59
N SER A 172 -13.06 18.84 -11.83
CA SER A 172 -11.84 18.79 -11.02
C SER A 172 -11.92 17.65 -9.99
N LYS A 173 -13.03 17.55 -9.26
CA LYS A 173 -13.26 16.49 -8.28
C LYS A 173 -13.23 15.09 -8.92
N GLN A 174 -13.86 14.91 -10.08
CA GLN A 174 -13.85 13.64 -10.80
C GLN A 174 -12.43 13.24 -11.22
N ALA A 175 -11.67 14.17 -11.81
CA ALA A 175 -10.29 13.93 -12.23
C ALA A 175 -9.35 13.59 -11.05
N ILE A 176 -9.49 14.30 -9.92
CA ILE A 176 -8.71 14.01 -8.69
C ILE A 176 -9.06 12.63 -8.13
N THR A 177 -10.35 12.27 -8.14
CA THR A 177 -10.81 10.97 -7.63
C THR A 177 -10.27 9.84 -8.49
N GLU A 178 -10.34 9.97 -9.82
CA GLU A 178 -9.79 8.99 -10.76
C GLU A 178 -8.27 8.83 -10.61
N ARG A 179 -7.54 9.94 -10.44
CA ARG A 179 -6.11 9.90 -10.16
C ARG A 179 -5.81 9.15 -8.86
N LEU A 180 -6.56 9.42 -7.80
CA LEU A 180 -6.37 8.76 -6.51
C LEU A 180 -6.68 7.25 -6.58
N GLU A 181 -7.72 6.86 -7.31
CA GLU A 181 -8.05 5.44 -7.54
C GLU A 181 -6.96 4.72 -8.35
N ASN A 182 -6.40 5.38 -9.38
CA ASN A 182 -5.28 4.85 -10.14
C ASN A 182 -4.00 4.72 -9.30
N GLU A 183 -3.63 5.75 -8.52
CA GLU A 183 -2.48 5.68 -7.60
C GLU A 183 -2.65 4.59 -6.53
N LYS A 184 -3.88 4.39 -6.04
CA LYS A 184 -4.18 3.31 -5.11
C LYS A 184 -3.98 1.94 -5.77
N ARG A 185 -4.50 1.74 -6.99
CA ARG A 185 -4.34 0.48 -7.73
C ARG A 185 -2.87 0.19 -8.02
N GLU A 186 -2.10 1.19 -8.46
CA GLU A 186 -0.65 1.04 -8.71
C GLU A 186 0.11 0.64 -7.44
N LYS A 187 -0.23 1.25 -6.29
CA LYS A 187 0.37 0.88 -5.00
C LYS A 187 0.00 -0.54 -4.56
N GLU A 188 -1.23 -0.98 -4.78
CA GLU A 188 -1.66 -2.35 -4.50
C GLU A 188 -0.92 -3.36 -5.40
N GLU A 189 -0.77 -3.07 -6.70
CA GLU A 189 0.00 -3.89 -7.63
C GLU A 189 1.48 -3.98 -7.24
N ARG A 190 2.10 -2.84 -6.90
CA ARG A 190 3.50 -2.79 -6.44
C ARG A 190 3.71 -3.54 -5.12
N LEU A 191 2.76 -3.45 -4.20
CA LEU A 191 2.80 -4.22 -2.96
C LEU A 191 2.76 -5.72 -3.26
N ASN A 192 1.88 -6.17 -4.15
CA ASN A 192 1.81 -7.57 -4.56
C ASN A 192 3.10 -8.05 -5.22
N GLN A 193 3.72 -7.23 -6.08
CA GLN A 193 5.02 -7.56 -6.68
C GLN A 193 6.11 -7.72 -5.61
N LEU A 194 6.20 -6.79 -4.65
CA LEU A 194 7.15 -6.88 -3.54
C LEU A 194 6.92 -8.13 -2.68
N LEU A 195 5.66 -8.54 -2.46
CA LEU A 195 5.36 -9.78 -1.74
C LEU A 195 5.86 -11.02 -2.49
N VAL A 196 5.68 -11.07 -3.82
CA VAL A 196 6.18 -12.16 -4.67
C VAL A 196 7.71 -12.20 -4.66
N GLU A 197 8.38 -11.04 -4.78
CA GLU A 197 9.84 -10.94 -4.71
C GLU A 197 10.36 -11.39 -3.33
N LEU A 198 9.72 -10.98 -2.24
CA LEU A 198 10.07 -11.41 -0.89
C LEU A 198 9.90 -12.92 -0.71
N GLN A 199 8.84 -13.53 -1.24
CA GLN A 199 8.68 -14.98 -1.22
C GLN A 199 9.79 -15.69 -2.00
N GLY A 200 10.17 -15.14 -3.17
CA GLY A 200 11.30 -15.64 -3.97
C GLY A 200 12.63 -15.59 -3.22
N LEU A 201 12.94 -14.43 -2.61
CA LEU A 201 14.14 -14.24 -1.77
C LEU A 201 14.16 -15.19 -0.58
N THR A 202 13.02 -15.36 0.10
CA THR A 202 12.90 -16.27 1.26
C THR A 202 13.19 -17.72 0.85
N LYS A 203 12.68 -18.16 -0.31
CA LYS A 203 12.98 -19.49 -0.87
C LYS A 203 14.46 -19.63 -1.23
N GLN A 204 15.06 -18.61 -1.84
CA GLN A 204 16.48 -18.61 -2.18
C GLN A 204 17.35 -18.71 -0.92
N ILE A 205 17.00 -17.95 0.12
CA ILE A 205 17.65 -18.02 1.43
C ILE A 205 17.57 -19.43 2.01
N GLY A 206 16.41 -20.09 1.94
CA GLY A 206 16.24 -21.47 2.39
C GLY A 206 17.15 -22.46 1.65
N ASN A 207 17.22 -22.36 0.32
CA ASN A 207 18.08 -23.23 -0.50
C ASN A 207 19.58 -23.00 -0.24
N THR A 208 20.00 -21.73 -0.14
CA THR A 208 21.40 -21.38 0.17
C THR A 208 21.76 -21.88 1.57
N SER A 209 20.87 -21.71 2.53
CA SER A 209 21.03 -22.20 3.90
C SER A 209 21.27 -23.72 3.93
N ASP A 210 20.44 -24.51 3.24
CA ASP A 210 20.61 -25.97 3.15
C ASP A 210 21.95 -26.35 2.50
N THR A 211 22.38 -25.60 1.48
CA THR A 211 23.68 -25.82 0.82
C THR A 211 24.85 -25.56 1.77
N VAL A 212 24.83 -24.45 2.51
CA VAL A 212 25.90 -24.11 3.46
C VAL A 212 25.88 -25.07 4.65
N LEU A 213 24.72 -25.52 5.13
CA LEU A 213 24.61 -26.56 6.18
C LEU A 213 25.30 -27.86 5.76
N ARG A 214 25.03 -28.34 4.54
CA ARG A 214 25.68 -29.55 4.02
C ARG A 214 27.19 -29.39 3.90
N ALA A 215 27.65 -28.24 3.40
CA ALA A 215 29.08 -27.96 3.28
C ALA A 215 29.77 -27.89 4.65
N SER A 216 29.14 -27.24 5.63
CA SER A 216 29.62 -27.17 7.02
C SER A 216 29.68 -28.56 7.67
N TYR A 217 28.62 -29.36 7.55
CA TYR A 217 28.60 -30.73 8.06
C TYR A 217 29.70 -31.58 7.45
N GLN A 218 29.91 -31.48 6.13
CA GLN A 218 30.98 -32.19 5.44
C GLN A 218 32.37 -31.73 5.89
N ALA A 219 32.58 -30.42 6.08
CA ALA A 219 33.84 -29.90 6.61
C ALA A 219 34.14 -30.41 8.02
N ALA A 220 33.16 -30.35 8.93
CA ALA A 220 33.28 -30.89 10.27
C ALA A 220 33.59 -32.39 10.28
N HIS A 221 32.95 -33.17 9.38
CA HIS A 221 33.23 -34.59 9.25
C HIS A 221 34.64 -34.87 8.74
N THR A 222 35.07 -34.19 7.67
CA THR A 222 36.43 -34.32 7.12
C THR A 222 37.48 -33.95 8.16
N ASN A 223 37.25 -32.92 8.97
CA ASN A 223 38.19 -32.53 10.03
C ASN A 223 38.28 -33.56 11.16
N LYS A 224 37.15 -34.20 11.52
CA LYS A 224 37.19 -35.32 12.47
C LYS A 224 38.01 -36.49 11.94
N GLN A 225 37.90 -36.79 10.63
CA GLN A 225 38.72 -37.81 9.99
C GLN A 225 40.20 -37.41 9.94
N MET A 226 40.48 -36.15 9.60
CA MET A 226 41.85 -35.62 9.58
C MET A 226 42.50 -35.70 10.95
N ARG A 227 41.76 -35.38 12.01
CA ARG A 227 42.25 -35.52 13.39
C ARG A 227 42.63 -36.96 13.72
N PHE A 228 41.80 -37.93 13.34
CA PHE A 228 42.12 -39.35 13.53
C PHE A 228 43.41 -39.75 12.80
N VAL A 229 43.58 -39.28 11.56
CA VAL A 229 44.81 -39.51 10.78
C VAL A 229 46.02 -38.84 11.43
N CYS A 230 45.88 -37.63 11.98
CA CYS A 230 46.95 -36.94 12.72
C CYS A 230 47.33 -37.68 14.01
N GLU A 231 46.34 -38.18 14.75
CA GLU A 231 46.55 -38.99 15.97
C GLU A 231 47.31 -40.29 15.63
N GLU A 232 46.90 -40.99 14.57
CA GLU A 232 47.58 -42.20 14.08
C GLU A 232 49.02 -41.89 13.62
N MET A 233 49.22 -40.80 12.88
CA MET A 233 50.54 -40.40 12.37
C MET A 233 51.47 -39.95 13.50
N THR A 234 50.96 -39.22 14.50
CA THR A 234 51.71 -38.85 15.70
C THR A 234 52.16 -40.10 16.46
N GLY A 235 51.28 -41.10 16.60
CA GLY A 235 51.64 -42.40 17.18
C GLY A 235 52.75 -43.11 16.41
N GLY A 236 52.63 -43.19 15.08
CA GLY A 236 53.64 -43.80 14.22
C GLY A 236 55.00 -43.08 14.22
N LEU A 237 55.00 -41.74 14.28
CA LEU A 237 56.22 -40.95 14.45
C LEU A 237 56.86 -41.18 15.82
N GLY A 238 56.05 -41.35 16.88
CA GLY A 238 56.52 -41.75 18.21
C GLY A 238 57.23 -43.11 18.20
N ASP A 239 56.66 -44.10 17.52
CA ASP A 239 57.28 -45.42 17.35
C ASP A 239 58.60 -45.36 16.57
N GLN A 240 58.68 -44.48 15.56
CA GLN A 240 59.92 -44.23 14.81
C GLN A 240 60.98 -43.56 15.68
N ALA A 241 60.62 -42.54 16.46
CA ALA A 241 61.53 -41.87 17.39
C ALA A 241 62.11 -42.87 18.41
N TYR A 242 61.26 -43.74 18.98
CA TYR A 242 61.68 -44.80 19.87
C TYR A 242 62.63 -45.81 19.19
N SER A 243 62.32 -46.18 17.95
CA SER A 243 63.18 -47.07 17.16
C SER A 243 64.55 -46.46 16.88
N ILE A 244 64.64 -45.15 16.66
CA ILE A 244 65.90 -44.42 16.48
C ILE A 244 66.72 -44.44 17.77
N GLU A 245 66.10 -44.14 18.92
CA GLU A 245 66.78 -44.20 20.22
C GLU A 245 67.35 -45.60 20.50
N LEU A 246 66.60 -46.65 20.14
CA LEU A 246 67.06 -48.03 20.27
C LEU A 246 68.24 -48.35 19.33
N ILE A 247 68.20 -47.90 18.08
CA ILE A 247 69.30 -48.09 17.13
C ILE A 247 70.54 -47.32 17.60
N GLU A 248 70.39 -46.08 18.07
CA GLU A 248 71.50 -45.28 18.63
C GLU A 248 72.14 -46.00 19.82
N SER A 249 71.31 -46.53 20.75
CA SER A 249 71.77 -47.35 21.87
C SER A 249 72.54 -48.59 21.41
N ASN A 250 72.03 -49.29 20.40
CA ASN A 250 72.67 -50.49 19.85
C ASN A 250 73.97 -50.16 19.11
N LEU A 251 74.02 -49.09 18.33
CA LEU A 251 75.23 -48.60 17.68
C LEU A 251 76.30 -48.23 18.70
N SER A 252 75.92 -47.56 19.80
CA SER A 252 76.82 -47.26 20.91
C SER A 252 77.42 -48.54 21.52
N LYS A 253 76.58 -49.56 21.79
CA LYS A 253 77.04 -50.87 22.29
C LYS A 253 77.97 -51.59 21.30
N ILE A 254 77.64 -51.59 20.01
CA ILE A 254 78.47 -52.17 18.95
C ILE A 254 79.82 -51.46 18.90
N ASN A 255 79.83 -50.13 18.92
CA ASN A 255 81.04 -49.33 18.90
C ASN A 255 81.94 -49.67 20.10
N HIS A 256 81.38 -49.74 21.31
CA HIS A 256 82.10 -50.16 22.52
C HIS A 256 82.65 -51.60 22.42
N ALA A 257 81.85 -52.55 21.94
CA ALA A 257 82.27 -53.95 21.76
C ALA A 257 83.41 -54.10 20.75
N VAL A 258 83.33 -53.38 19.62
CA VAL A 258 84.38 -53.33 18.60
C VAL A 258 85.65 -52.67 19.15
N GLN A 259 85.52 -51.64 20.00
CA GLN A 259 86.66 -51.00 20.65
C GLN A 259 87.38 -51.94 21.62
N ALA A 260 86.62 -52.78 22.34
CA ALA A 260 87.12 -53.79 23.27
C ALA A 260 87.73 -55.04 22.59
N SER A 261 87.27 -55.39 21.38
CA SER A 261 87.84 -56.48 20.58
C SER A 261 89.23 -56.11 20.02
N SER A 262 90.24 -56.96 20.18
CA SER A 262 91.66 -56.62 19.94
C SER A 262 92.20 -56.99 18.54
N ASP A 263 91.42 -57.68 17.70
CA ASP A 263 92.02 -58.53 16.65
C ASP A 263 92.04 -57.98 15.20
N SER A 264 91.54 -56.77 14.91
CA SER A 264 91.76 -56.17 13.57
C SER A 264 91.53 -54.66 13.56
N MET A 265 92.59 -53.88 13.32
CA MET A 265 92.53 -52.41 13.17
C MET A 265 91.64 -51.99 11.99
N GLU A 266 91.64 -52.77 10.91
CA GLU A 266 90.84 -52.50 9.71
C GLU A 266 89.33 -52.65 9.98
N MET A 267 88.95 -53.66 10.78
CA MET A 267 87.57 -53.85 11.24
C MET A 267 87.09 -52.67 12.11
N LYS A 268 87.95 -52.16 13.01
CA LYS A 268 87.64 -50.99 13.85
C LYS A 268 87.36 -49.73 13.03
N ILE A 269 88.16 -49.49 11.99
CA ILE A 269 87.97 -48.32 11.11
C ILE A 269 86.67 -48.44 10.32
N ARG A 270 86.41 -49.60 9.69
CA ARG A 270 85.18 -49.80 8.90
C ARG A 270 83.89 -49.70 9.73
N VAL A 271 83.86 -50.30 10.92
CA VAL A 271 82.67 -50.23 11.80
C VAL A 271 82.49 -48.82 12.33
N ARG A 272 83.58 -48.11 12.67
CA ARG A 272 83.51 -46.72 13.12
C ARG A 272 82.98 -45.79 12.02
N ASP A 273 83.47 -45.91 10.79
CA ASP A 273 83.01 -45.07 9.68
C ASP A 273 81.55 -45.38 9.31
N GLY A 274 81.17 -46.67 9.31
CA GLY A 274 79.78 -47.09 9.10
C GLY A 274 78.84 -46.61 10.22
N ALA A 275 79.23 -46.77 11.49
CA ALA A 275 78.46 -46.29 12.63
C ALA A 275 78.31 -44.76 12.60
N SER A 276 79.37 -44.02 12.27
CA SER A 276 79.33 -42.56 12.13
C SER A 276 78.39 -42.12 11.00
N GLY A 277 78.35 -42.85 9.88
CA GLY A 277 77.42 -42.59 8.79
C GLY A 277 75.96 -42.83 9.18
N VAL A 278 75.69 -43.97 9.85
CA VAL A 278 74.33 -44.26 10.34
C VAL A 278 73.90 -43.25 11.40
N THR A 279 74.75 -42.85 12.34
CA THR A 279 74.43 -41.81 13.33
C THR A 279 74.10 -40.47 12.68
N ALA A 280 74.83 -40.08 11.62
CA ALA A 280 74.50 -38.86 10.88
C ALA A 280 73.11 -38.93 10.22
N GLU A 281 72.78 -40.05 9.56
CA GLU A 281 71.43 -40.26 9.02
C GLU A 281 70.36 -40.30 10.11
N MET A 282 70.66 -40.85 11.30
CA MET A 282 69.71 -40.85 12.42
C MET A 282 69.38 -39.44 12.92
N VAL A 283 70.39 -38.55 12.97
CA VAL A 283 70.18 -37.13 13.35
C VAL A 283 69.28 -36.43 12.34
N ASP A 284 69.48 -36.67 11.05
CA ASP A 284 68.63 -36.12 10.00
C ASP A 284 67.20 -36.66 10.09
N ILE A 285 67.01 -37.97 10.32
CA ILE A 285 65.67 -38.56 10.49
C ILE A 285 65.00 -38.02 11.75
N ALA A 286 65.72 -37.87 12.87
CA ALA A 286 65.17 -37.32 14.10
C ALA A 286 64.68 -35.87 13.91
N ALA A 287 65.43 -35.05 13.18
CA ALA A 287 65.02 -33.70 12.83
C ALA A 287 63.75 -33.68 11.97
N VAL A 288 63.63 -34.58 10.98
CA VAL A 288 62.43 -34.74 10.15
C VAL A 288 61.22 -35.20 10.99
N ILE A 289 61.43 -36.09 11.96
CA ILE A 289 60.36 -36.53 12.88
C ILE A 289 59.89 -35.38 13.76
N GLU A 290 60.81 -34.58 14.30
CA GLU A 290 60.49 -33.43 15.16
C GLU A 290 59.71 -32.36 14.37
N GLU A 291 60.14 -32.05 13.14
CA GLU A 291 59.41 -31.16 12.22
C GLU A 291 58.03 -31.72 11.84
N GLY A 292 57.93 -33.04 11.61
CA GLY A 292 56.68 -33.74 11.33
C GLY A 292 55.69 -33.67 12.50
N MET A 293 56.16 -33.88 13.73
CA MET A 293 55.34 -33.75 14.94
C MET A 293 54.83 -32.33 15.14
N ALA A 294 55.71 -31.32 14.98
CA ALA A 294 55.30 -29.92 15.08
C ALA A 294 54.24 -29.54 14.03
N SER A 295 54.38 -30.06 12.81
CA SER A 295 53.40 -29.85 11.73
C SER A 295 52.05 -30.52 12.03
N LEU A 296 52.05 -31.72 12.62
CA LEU A 296 50.83 -32.43 13.02
C LEU A 296 50.09 -31.75 14.18
N GLU A 297 50.82 -31.18 15.13
CA GLU A 297 50.24 -30.41 16.23
C GLU A 297 49.51 -29.18 15.68
N GLN A 298 50.14 -28.42 14.78
CA GLN A 298 49.50 -27.29 14.10
C GLN A 298 48.27 -27.70 13.29
N LEU A 299 48.35 -28.83 12.57
CA LEU A 299 47.24 -29.34 11.78
C LEU A 299 46.07 -29.79 12.66
N THR A 300 46.34 -30.39 13.82
CA THR A 300 45.34 -30.80 14.80
C THR A 300 44.60 -29.59 15.38
N GLU A 301 45.34 -28.55 15.77
CA GLU A 301 44.77 -27.29 16.27
C GLU A 301 43.91 -26.59 15.18
N ALA A 302 44.37 -26.61 13.92
CA ALA A 302 43.59 -26.08 12.80
C ALA A 302 42.30 -26.86 12.57
N CYS A 303 42.32 -28.20 12.70
CA CYS A 303 41.13 -29.03 12.59
C CYS A 303 40.11 -28.73 13.70
N GLU A 304 40.57 -28.54 14.94
CA GLU A 304 39.71 -28.18 16.08
C GLU A 304 39.03 -26.84 15.86
N ARG A 305 39.79 -25.81 15.47
CA ARG A 305 39.23 -24.49 15.14
C ARG A 305 38.18 -24.57 14.04
N GLN A 306 38.44 -25.32 12.97
CA GLN A 306 37.50 -25.42 11.86
C GLN A 306 36.26 -26.26 12.20
N ILE A 307 36.34 -27.21 13.14
CA ILE A 307 35.16 -27.90 13.70
C ILE A 307 34.29 -26.88 14.47
N GLU A 308 34.89 -26.08 15.36
CA GLU A 308 34.18 -25.06 16.13
C GLU A 308 33.51 -24.03 15.22
N GLU A 309 34.23 -23.52 14.22
CA GLU A 309 33.67 -22.60 13.21
C GLU A 309 32.50 -23.24 12.45
N SER A 310 32.59 -24.53 12.11
CA SER A 310 31.50 -25.24 11.44
C SER A 310 30.24 -25.33 12.32
N GLU A 311 30.40 -25.57 13.63
CA GLU A 311 29.28 -25.57 14.58
C GLU A 311 28.62 -24.19 14.71
N GLN A 312 29.41 -23.12 14.74
CA GLN A 312 28.88 -21.75 14.75
C GLN A 312 28.10 -21.43 13.46
N VAL A 313 28.59 -21.88 12.31
CA VAL A 313 27.89 -21.74 11.02
C VAL A 313 26.56 -22.52 11.03
N ASP A 314 26.54 -23.75 11.55
CA ASP A 314 25.29 -24.53 11.71
C ASP A 314 24.25 -23.78 12.56
N GLN A 315 24.68 -23.21 13.69
CA GLN A 315 23.81 -22.43 14.56
C GLN A 315 23.25 -21.18 13.88
N ALA A 316 24.10 -20.41 13.18
CA ALA A 316 23.68 -19.21 12.46
C ALA A 316 22.66 -19.53 11.36
N ILE A 317 22.86 -20.62 10.62
CA ILE A 317 21.93 -21.03 9.57
C ILE A 317 20.59 -21.49 10.16
N ARG A 318 20.58 -22.21 11.28
CA ARG A 318 19.32 -22.58 11.96
C ARG A 318 18.49 -21.36 12.34
N GLN A 319 19.13 -20.30 12.87
CA GLN A 319 18.44 -19.04 13.18
C GLN A 319 17.88 -18.37 11.92
N LEU A 320 18.67 -18.35 10.86
CA LEU A 320 18.29 -17.76 9.57
C LEU A 320 17.09 -18.50 8.96
N ASN A 321 17.07 -19.84 9.07
CA ASN A 321 15.96 -20.67 8.60
C ASN A 321 14.68 -20.47 9.44
N GLN A 322 14.80 -20.33 10.76
CA GLN A 322 13.65 -19.98 11.62
C GLN A 322 13.04 -18.63 11.25
N LEU A 323 13.88 -17.61 11.00
CA LEU A 323 13.43 -16.29 10.57
C LEU A 323 12.74 -16.34 9.20
N SER A 324 13.31 -17.10 8.27
CA SER A 324 12.74 -17.36 6.93
C SER A 324 11.34 -17.96 7.02
N ILE A 325 11.15 -18.99 7.84
CA ILE A 325 9.84 -19.64 8.06
C ILE A 325 8.84 -18.66 8.69
N ALA A 326 9.27 -17.88 9.69
CA ALA A 326 8.41 -16.89 10.34
C ALA A 326 7.94 -15.79 9.37
N LEU A 327 8.82 -15.34 8.47
CA LEU A 327 8.48 -14.40 7.40
C LEU A 327 7.48 -15.01 6.44
N GLN A 328 7.68 -16.25 6.00
CA GLN A 328 6.74 -16.97 5.14
C GLN A 328 5.34 -17.09 5.76
N GLN A 329 5.25 -17.46 7.04
CA GLN A 329 3.97 -17.57 7.74
C GLN A 329 3.23 -16.23 7.82
N ARG A 330 3.95 -15.13 8.07
CA ARG A 330 3.36 -13.78 8.07
C ARG A 330 2.90 -13.30 6.69
N LEU A 331 3.54 -13.76 5.62
CA LEU A 331 3.14 -13.42 4.24
C LEU A 331 1.91 -14.20 3.76
N HIS A 332 1.55 -15.30 4.43
CA HIS A 332 0.39 -16.14 4.09
C HIS A 332 -0.84 -15.94 5.00
N ALA A 333 -0.71 -15.17 6.08
CA ALA A 333 -1.79 -14.85 7.03
C ALA A 333 -2.56 -13.58 6.62
#